data_AF-A0A9Q7JXY2-F1
#
_entry.id   AF-A0A9Q7JXY2-F1
#
_cell.length_a   1.000
_cell.length_b   1.000
_cell.length_c   1.000
_cell.angle_alpha   90.00
_cell.angle_beta   90.00
_cell.angle_gamma   90.00
#
_symmetry.space_group_name_H-M   'P 1'
#
loop_
_entity.id
_entity.type
_entity.pdbx_description
1 polymer ?
#
loop_
_entity_poly.entity_id
_entity_poly.type
_entity_poly.pdbx_seq_one_letter_code
_entity_poly.pdbx_strand_id
1 'polypeptide(L)' 'MTTEITLTEAKLHCRVDGSEEDALIQAYIDAALEVCQKHIGKRFDNGLEFTPAIKIGC' A
#
# COMPACT_ATOMS: atom_id res chain seq x y z
N MET A 1 12.48 7.94 -3.19
CA MET A 1 11.75 6.76 -2.66
C MET A 1 10.32 6.90 -3.16
N THR A 2 9.95 6.14 -4.18
CA THR A 2 8.62 6.16 -4.77
C THR A 2 7.63 5.54 -3.78
N THR A 3 6.72 6.36 -3.28
CA THR A 3 5.55 5.98 -2.48
C THR A 3 4.87 4.73 -3.05
N GLU A 4 4.85 3.65 -2.27
CA GLU A 4 4.57 2.27 -2.72
C GLU A 4 3.09 2.07 -3.11
N ILE A 5 2.16 2.64 -2.33
CA ILE A 5 0.75 2.85 -2.68
C ILE A 5 0.37 4.22 -2.10
N THR A 6 -0.15 5.13 -2.91
CA THR A 6 -0.52 6.47 -2.42
C THR A 6 -1.97 6.51 -1.94
N LEU A 7 -2.26 7.39 -0.98
CA LEU A 7 -3.63 7.63 -0.52
C LEU A 7 -4.56 8.04 -1.68
N THR A 8 -4.10 8.92 -2.58
CA THR A 8 -4.86 9.34 -3.77
C THR A 8 -5.20 8.17 -4.69
N GLU A 9 -4.24 7.26 -4.92
CA GLU A 9 -4.44 6.08 -5.75
C GLU A 9 -5.41 5.09 -5.11
N ALA A 10 -5.26 4.82 -3.82
CA ALA A 10 -6.17 3.95 -3.07
C ALA A 10 -7.60 4.50 -3.07
N LYS A 11 -7.75 5.81 -2.86
CA LYS A 11 -9.05 6.50 -2.93
C LYS A 11 -9.67 6.43 -4.32
N LEU A 12 -8.87 6.66 -5.37
CA LEU A 12 -9.34 6.53 -6.76
C LEU A 12 -9.81 5.10 -7.06
N HIS A 13 -9.06 4.09 -6.63
CA HIS A 13 -9.41 2.68 -6.82
C HIS A 13 -10.71 2.30 -6.09
N CYS A 14 -10.84 2.75 -4.84
CA CYS A 14 -12.00 2.50 -3.99
C CYS A 14 -13.18 3.45 -4.22
N ARG A 15 -13.06 4.40 -5.16
CA ARG A 15 -14.09 5.43 -5.47
C ARG A 15 -14.48 6.26 -4.25
N VAL A 16 -13.49 6.70 -3.48
CA VAL A 16 -13.66 7.56 -2.30
C VAL A 16 -13.29 9.00 -2.65
N ASP A 17 -14.28 9.89 -2.66
CA ASP A 17 -14.08 11.30 -3.01
C ASP A 17 -13.79 12.20 -1.78
N GLY A 18 -14.32 11.84 -0.62
CA GLY A 18 -14.16 12.57 0.66
C GLY A 18 -12.82 12.34 1.35
N SER A 19 -12.53 13.08 2.43
CA SER A 19 -11.27 12.99 3.19
C SER A 19 -11.45 12.60 4.66
N GLU A 20 -12.68 12.34 5.09
CA GLU A 20 -13.06 12.00 6.46
C GLU A 20 -12.34 10.73 6.94
N GLU A 21 -12.10 9.81 6.01
CA GLU A 21 -11.51 8.49 6.27
C GLU A 21 -10.03 8.41 5.84
N ASP A 22 -9.38 9.52 5.48
CA ASP A 22 -8.00 9.51 4.96
C ASP A 22 -7.02 8.80 5.90
N ALA A 23 -7.17 9.02 7.21
CA ALA A 23 -6.35 8.36 8.23
C ALA A 23 -6.59 6.84 8.30
N LEU A 24 -7.85 6.40 8.14
CA LEU A 24 -8.18 4.98 8.15
C LEU A 24 -7.70 4.30 6.87
N ILE A 25 -7.85 4.95 5.72
CA ILE A 25 -7.36 4.43 4.43
C ILE A 25 -5.84 4.31 4.45
N GLN A 26 -5.13 5.28 5.04
CA GLN A 26 -3.68 5.17 5.24
C GLN A 26 -3.32 3.96 6.10
N ALA A 27 -4.04 3.71 7.19
CA ALA A 27 -3.81 2.53 8.03
C ALA A 27 -4.06 1.21 7.29
N TYR A 28 -5.03 1.15 6.38
CA TYR A 28 -5.24 -0.02 5.52
C TYR A 28 -4.10 -0.24 4.53
N ILE A 29 -3.56 0.83 3.93
CA ILE A 29 -2.38 0.75 3.07
C ILE A 29 -1.20 0.18 3.87
N ASP A 30 -0.94 0.70 5.07
CA ASP A 30 0.16 0.24 5.92
C ASP A 30 0.01 -1.24 6.31
N ALA A 31 -1.21 -1.66 6.67
CA ALA A 31 -1.52 -3.05 7.00
C ALA A 31 -1.34 -4.00 5.81
N ALA A 32 -1.80 -3.60 4.61
CA ALA A 32 -1.61 -4.33 3.37
C ALA A 32 -0.13 -4.57 3.05
N LEU A 33 0.69 -3.51 3.13
CA LEU A 33 2.14 -3.59 2.93
C LEU A 33 2.81 -4.50 3.97
N GLU A 34 2.40 -4.44 5.23
CA GLU A 34 2.91 -5.33 6.28
C GLU A 34 2.58 -6.81 6.00
N VAL A 35 1.33 -7.10 5.61
CA VAL A 35 0.88 -8.45 5.28
C VAL A 35 1.63 -8.99 4.06
N CYS A 36 1.79 -8.19 3.00
CA CYS A 36 2.60 -8.53 1.83
C CYS A 36 4.04 -8.90 2.22
N GLN A 37 4.70 -8.07 3.03
CA GLN A 37 6.08 -8.32 3.48
C GLN A 37 6.19 -9.59 4.33
N LYS A 38 5.21 -9.84 5.21
CA LYS A 38 5.12 -11.08 6.00
C LYS A 38 4.92 -12.31 5.13
N HIS A 39 4.08 -12.21 4.10
CA HIS A 39 3.82 -13.30 3.15
C HIS A 39 5.06 -13.64 2.31
N ILE A 40 5.78 -12.63 1.83
CA ILE A 40 7.00 -12.81 1.03
C ILE A 40 8.20 -13.21 1.91
N GLY A 41 8.21 -12.80 3.20
CA GLY A 41 9.31 -13.03 4.12
C GLY A 41 10.48 -12.06 3.94
N LYS A 42 10.27 -10.91 3.27
CA LYS A 42 11.27 -9.86 3.05
C LYS A 42 10.64 -8.47 3.21
N ARG A 43 11.46 -7.48 3.58
CA ARG A 43 11.03 -6.09 3.67
C ARG A 43 11.36 -5.33 2.38
N PHE A 44 10.49 -4.40 1.98
CA PHE A 44 10.68 -3.62 0.74
C PHE A 44 11.92 -2.71 0.79
N ASP A 45 12.27 -2.23 1.98
CA ASP A 45 13.46 -1.40 2.23
C ASP A 45 14.77 -2.21 2.39
N ASN A 46 14.70 -3.55 2.40
CA ASN A 46 15.83 -4.43 2.65
C ASN A 46 15.87 -5.64 1.72
N GLY A 47 16.14 -5.38 0.43
CA GLY A 47 16.45 -6.42 -0.55
C GLY A 47 15.24 -7.00 -1.30
N LEU A 48 14.09 -6.30 -1.29
CA LEU A 48 12.94 -6.61 -2.13
C LEU A 48 12.47 -5.37 -2.88
N GLU A 49 12.71 -5.31 -4.18
CA GLU A 49 12.17 -4.25 -5.03
C GLU A 49 10.64 -4.30 -5.05
N PHE A 50 9.99 -3.15 -4.83
CA PHE A 50 8.54 -3.03 -4.93
C PHE A 50 8.10 -2.95 -6.40
N THR A 51 7.75 -4.11 -6.97
CA THR A 51 7.35 -4.23 -8.37
C THR A 51 5.85 -3.96 -8.57
N PRO A 52 5.39 -3.67 -9.82
CA PRO A 52 3.96 -3.58 -10.11
C PRO A 52 3.15 -4.82 -9.71
N ALA A 53 3.74 -6.02 -9.78
CA ALA A 53 3.07 -7.25 -9.37
C ALA A 53 2.84 -7.29 -7.84
N ILE A 54 3.82 -6.84 -7.05
CA ILE A 54 3.67 -6.71 -5.60
C ILE A 54 2.57 -5.68 -5.28
N LYS A 55 2.55 -4.55 -5.99
CA LYS A 55 1.54 -3.51 -5.81
C LYS A 55 0.11 -4.02 -5.95
N ILE A 56 -0.15 -4.85 -6.96
CA ILE A 56 -1.48 -5.46 -7.18
C ILE A 56 -1.84 -6.47 -6.08
N GLY A 57 -0.83 -7.06 -5.43
CA GLY A 57 -1.04 -8.06 -4.39
C GLY A 57 -1.37 -7.52 -3.00
N CYS A 58 -1.20 -6.22 -2.73
CA CYS A 58 -1.29 -5.66 -1.37
C CYS A 58 -2.66 -5.08 -0.99
#